data_AF-A0A7V2Z3D8-F1
#
_entry.id   AF-A0A7V2Z3D8-F1
#
_cell.length_a   1.000
_cell.length_b   1.000
_cell.length_c   1.000
_cell.angle_alpha   90.00
_cell.angle_beta   90.00
_cell.angle_gamma   90.00
#
_symmetry.space_group_name_H-M   'P 1'
#
loop_
_entity.id
_entity.type
_entity.pdbx_description
1 polymer ?
#
loop_
_entity_poly.entity_id
_entity_poly.type
_entity_poly.pdbx_seq_one_letter_code
_entity_poly.pdbx_strand_id
1 'polypeptide(L)'
;MEEENDRHVWIKVETSKGMFSSERAVTFQLIDGRTVSLFADDCLLKKENGDWFLRVFPVQQFPSRHCQRVLLPAETFETATRWVDVALA
;
A
#
# COMPACT_ATOMS: atom_id res chain seq x y z
N MET A 1 0.48 24.58 12.27
CA MET A 1 1.36 24.27 11.11
C MET A 1 1.76 22.82 11.29
N GLU A 2 0.95 21.91 10.79
CA GLU A 2 1.33 20.51 10.72
C GLU A 2 2.11 20.36 9.41
N GLU A 3 3.41 20.10 9.53
CA GLU A 3 4.22 19.66 8.39
C GLU A 3 3.64 18.32 7.93
N GLU A 4 2.77 18.38 6.94
CA GLU A 4 2.25 17.24 6.21
C GLU A 4 3.44 16.60 5.51
N ASN A 5 4.10 15.67 6.20
CA ASN A 5 5.22 14.92 5.69
C ASN A 5 4.76 14.21 4.42
N ASP A 6 5.19 14.69 3.26
CA ASP A 6 5.07 14.06 1.93
C ASP A 6 5.90 12.76 1.83
N ARG A 7 6.01 12.03 2.94
CA ARG A 7 6.82 10.82 3.08
C ARG A 7 5.96 9.63 2.75
N HIS A 8 5.71 9.41 1.48
CA HIS A 8 5.17 8.12 1.06
C HIS A 8 6.16 6.99 1.40
N VAL A 9 5.63 5.81 1.73
CA VAL A 9 6.42 4.59 1.85
C VAL A 9 6.01 3.59 0.77
N TRP A 10 6.93 2.70 0.43
CA TRP A 10 6.75 1.68 -0.60
C TRP A 10 6.61 0.31 0.07
N ILE A 11 5.46 -0.33 -0.10
CA ILE A 11 5.25 -1.70 0.40
C ILE A 11 5.38 -2.69 -0.74
N LYS A 12 6.06 -3.81 -0.52
CA LYS A 12 6.19 -4.85 -1.54
C LYS A 12 4.82 -5.51 -1.78
N VAL A 13 4.49 -5.72 -3.04
CA VAL A 13 3.21 -6.28 -3.47
C VAL A 13 3.37 -7.25 -4.63
N GLU A 14 2.40 -8.14 -4.78
CA GLU A 14 2.19 -8.88 -6.00
C GLU A 14 1.23 -8.10 -6.90
N THR A 15 1.41 -8.20 -8.23
CA THR A 15 0.54 -7.50 -9.18
C THR A 15 0.09 -8.42 -10.31
N SER A 16 -1.13 -8.18 -10.79
CA SER A 16 -1.68 -8.77 -12.00
C SER A 16 -2.40 -7.71 -12.84
N LYS A 17 -2.85 -8.06 -14.06
CA LYS A 17 -3.57 -7.11 -14.92
C LYS A 17 -4.87 -6.70 -14.26
N GLY A 18 -5.15 -5.39 -14.21
CA GLY A 18 -6.42 -4.85 -13.73
C GLY A 18 -7.53 -4.91 -14.77
N MET A 19 -8.67 -4.30 -14.44
CA MET A 19 -9.83 -4.20 -15.34
C MET A 19 -9.60 -3.16 -16.44
N PHE A 20 -8.91 -2.06 -16.10
CA PHE A 20 -8.49 -1.03 -17.05
C PHE A 20 -6.98 -1.12 -17.36
N SER A 21 -6.56 -0.55 -18.48
CA SER A 21 -5.16 -0.59 -18.92
C SER A 21 -4.21 0.26 -18.07
N SER A 22 -4.75 1.18 -17.27
CA SER A 22 -4.00 2.11 -16.41
C SER A 22 -3.91 1.66 -14.94
N GLU A 23 -4.45 0.48 -14.62
CA GLU A 23 -4.47 -0.05 -13.27
C GLU A 23 -3.98 -1.50 -13.21
N ARG A 24 -3.62 -1.93 -12.01
CA ARG A 24 -3.27 -3.31 -11.69
C ARG A 24 -4.05 -3.77 -10.47
N ALA A 25 -4.40 -5.05 -10.47
CA ALA A 25 -4.82 -5.70 -9.24
C ALA A 25 -3.58 -5.98 -8.40
N VAL A 26 -3.58 -5.49 -7.17
CA VAL A 26 -2.48 -5.53 -6.21
C VAL A 26 -2.85 -6.40 -5.04
N THR A 27 -1.96 -7.31 -4.63
CA THR A 27 -2.17 -8.18 -3.47
C THR A 27 -0.96 -8.18 -2.53
N PHE A 28 -1.22 -8.16 -1.21
CA PHE A 28 -0.18 -8.26 -0.19
C PHE A 28 -0.74 -8.83 1.13
N GLN A 29 0.16 -9.36 1.96
CA GLN A 29 -0.18 -9.90 3.27
C GLN A 29 0.06 -8.86 4.37
N LEU A 30 -0.86 -8.80 5.32
CA LEU A 30 -0.73 -8.04 6.56
C LEU A 30 0.05 -8.83 7.61
N ILE A 31 0.51 -8.13 8.66
CA ILE A 31 1.25 -8.77 9.76
C ILE A 31 0.44 -9.83 10.53
N ASP A 32 -0.89 -9.77 10.44
CA ASP A 32 -1.80 -10.73 11.09
C ASP A 32 -2.16 -11.92 10.19
N GLY A 33 -1.52 -12.03 9.01
CA GLY A 33 -1.71 -13.11 8.06
C GLY A 33 -2.91 -12.94 7.13
N ARG A 34 -3.70 -11.86 7.25
CA ARG A 34 -4.78 -11.56 6.29
C ARG A 34 -4.19 -11.06 4.98
N THR A 35 -4.85 -11.39 3.87
CA THR A 35 -4.52 -10.87 2.54
C THR A 35 -5.42 -9.70 2.20
N VAL A 36 -4.83 -8.63 1.66
CA VAL A 36 -5.53 -7.49 1.08
C VAL A 36 -5.37 -7.51 -0.43
N SER A 37 -6.47 -7.23 -1.13
CA SER A 37 -6.51 -7.06 -2.59
C SER A 37 -7.22 -5.76 -2.92
N LEU A 38 -6.64 -4.96 -3.83
CA LEU A 38 -7.22 -3.70 -4.33
C LEU A 38 -6.74 -3.42 -5.76
N PHE A 39 -7.46 -2.59 -6.50
CA PHE A 39 -6.97 -2.04 -7.77
C PHE A 39 -6.21 -0.74 -7.51
N ALA A 40 -5.01 -0.62 -8.07
CA ALA A 40 -4.19 0.58 -7.95
C ALA A 40 -3.82 1.11 -9.33
N ASP A 41 -3.89 2.43 -9.49
CA ASP A 41 -3.35 3.11 -10.65
C ASP A 41 -1.85 2.85 -10.79
N ASP A 42 -1.38 2.70 -12.03
CA ASP A 42 0.05 2.47 -12.32
C ASP A 42 0.95 3.59 -11.76
N CYS A 43 0.43 4.80 -11.54
CA CYS A 43 1.19 5.91 -10.96
C CYS A 43 1.49 5.72 -9.46
N LEU A 44 0.78 4.83 -8.78
CA LEU A 44 1.02 4.43 -7.39
C LEU A 44 1.94 3.23 -7.29
N LEU A 45 2.34 2.65 -8.42
CA LEU A 45 3.17 1.45 -8.48
C LEU A 45 4.56 1.77 -8.98
N LYS A 46 5.54 1.06 -8.41
CA LYS A 46 6.94 1.11 -8.82
C LYS A 46 7.46 -0.30 -9.00
N LYS A 47 8.27 -0.52 -10.02
CA LYS A 47 8.98 -1.78 -10.23
C LYS A 47 10.47 -1.58 -9.99
N GLU A 48 11.05 -2.33 -9.05
CA GLU A 48 12.49 -2.31 -8.75
C GLU A 48 13.02 -3.72 -8.58
N ASN A 49 14.14 -4.04 -9.21
CA ASN A 49 14.81 -5.35 -9.11
C ASN A 49 13.89 -6.56 -9.39
N GLY A 50 12.87 -6.39 -10.24
CA GLY A 50 11.90 -7.44 -10.57
C GLY A 50 10.66 -7.48 -9.68
N ASP A 51 10.70 -6.83 -8.51
CA ASP A 51 9.60 -6.73 -7.57
C ASP A 51 8.72 -5.50 -7.83
N TRP A 52 7.46 -5.59 -7.40
CA TRP A 52 6.51 -4.48 -7.44
C TRP A 52 6.29 -3.91 -6.05
N PHE A 53 6.08 -2.60 -6.01
CA PHE A 53 5.85 -1.85 -4.79
C PHE A 53 4.67 -0.90 -4.96
N LEU A 54 3.85 -0.80 -3.92
CA LEU A 54 2.74 0.14 -3.83
C LEU A 54 3.11 1.33 -2.95
N ARG A 55 2.84 2.53 -3.45
CA ARG A 55 3.00 3.79 -2.73
C ARG A 55 1.83 3.97 -1.76
N VAL A 56 2.12 4.12 -0.47
CA VAL A 56 1.12 4.32 0.58
C VAL A 56 1.53 5.44 1.53
N PHE A 57 0.57 6.02 2.26
CA PHE A 57 0.86 7.03 3.26
C PHE A 57 1.15 6.39 4.61
N PRO A 58 2.29 6.67 5.25
CA PRO A 58 2.54 6.20 6.59
C PRO A 58 1.73 7.00 7.60
N VAL A 59 1.16 6.32 8.59
CA VAL A 59 0.40 6.94 9.69
C VAL A 59 1.21 6.86 10.99
N GLN A 60 1.69 5.66 11.33
CA GLN A 60 2.40 5.42 12.58
C GLN A 60 3.34 4.23 12.46
N GLN A 61 4.54 4.33 13.03
CA GLN A 61 5.46 3.20 13.14
C GLN A 61 5.37 2.58 14.54
N PHE A 62 5.42 1.25 14.61
CA PHE A 62 5.48 0.50 15.87
C PHE A 62 6.76 -0.35 15.92
N PRO A 63 7.92 0.24 16.31
CA PRO A 63 9.20 -0.46 16.30
C PRO A 63 9.21 -1.76 17.11
N SER A 64 8.54 -1.77 18.27
CA SER A 64 8.44 -2.95 19.14
C SER A 64 7.66 -4.13 18.54
N ARG A 65 6.87 -3.88 17.49
CA ARG A 65 6.09 -4.89 16.76
C ARG A 65 6.62 -5.14 15.35
N HIS A 66 7.73 -4.50 14.97
CA HIS A 66 8.31 -4.54 13.62
C HIS A 66 7.29 -4.24 12.50
N CYS A 67 6.36 -3.30 12.75
CA CYS A 67 5.32 -2.96 11.78
C CYS A 67 5.12 -1.45 11.62
N GLN A 68 4.45 -1.09 10.53
CA GLN A 68 4.03 0.27 10.21
C GLN A 68 2.56 0.29 9.83
N ARG A 69 1.81 1.20 10.44
CA ARG A 69 0.45 1.53 10.02
C ARG A 69 0.49 2.44 8.81
N VAL A 70 -0.21 2.04 7.77
CA VAL A 70 -0.31 2.79 6.52
C VAL A 70 -1.76 3.01 6.13
N LEU A 71 -2.00 4.08 5.38
CA LEU A 71 -3.24 4.37 4.69
C LEU A 71 -3.20 3.77 3.31
N LEU A 72 -4.15 2.88 3.01
CA LEU A 72 -4.30 2.39 1.64
C LEU A 72 -4.89 3.48 0.74
N PRO A 73 -4.49 3.54 -0.55
CA PRO A 73 -5.13 4.41 -1.52
C PRO A 73 -6.63 4.09 -1.55
N ALA A 74 -7.47 5.12 -1.47
CA ALA A 74 -8.91 4.93 -1.59
C ALA A 74 -9.24 4.61 -3.06
N GLU A 75 -9.91 3.48 -3.31
CA GLU A 75 -10.58 3.29 -4.60
C GLU A 75 -11.76 4.28 -4.70
N THR A 76 -12.07 4.76 -5.90
CA THR A 76 -13.18 5.70 -6.17
C THR A 76 -14.54 5.22 -5.64
N PHE A 77 -14.66 3.92 -5.36
CA PHE A 77 -15.87 3.27 -4.82
C PHE A 77 -15.73 2.78 -3.38
N GLU A 78 -14.58 2.93 -2.73
CA GLU A 78 -14.44 2.61 -1.31
C GLU A 78 -14.96 3.77 -0.44
N THR A 79 -16.01 3.49 0.32
CA THR A 79 -16.60 4.43 1.28
C THR A 79 -15.80 4.55 2.58
N ALA A 80 -14.72 3.78 2.73
CA ALA A 80 -13.89 3.77 3.93
C ALA A 80 -12.41 3.64 3.56
N THR A 81 -11.61 4.63 3.97
CA THR A 81 -10.16 4.51 3.92
C THR A 81 -9.69 3.48 4.95
N ARG A 82 -8.86 2.53 4.53
CA ARG A 82 -8.41 1.43 5.40
C ARG A 82 -7.02 1.70 5.96
N TRP A 83 -6.93 1.71 7.29
CA TRP A 83 -5.65 1.64 8.00
C TRP A 83 -5.27 0.18 8.15
N VAL A 84 -4.08 -0.18 7.69
CA VAL A 84 -3.57 -1.54 7.83
C VAL A 84 -2.16 -1.51 8.39
N ASP A 85 -1.84 -2.54 9.17
CA ASP A 85 -0.49 -2.73 9.71
C ASP A 85 0.28 -3.67 8.78
N VAL A 86 1.37 -3.16 8.20
CA VAL A 86 2.28 -3.89 7.29
C VAL A 86 3.63 -4.13 7.95
N ALA A 87 4.33 -5.19 7.54
CA ALA A 87 5.69 -5.43 8.00
C ALA A 87 6.62 -4.28 7.55
N LEU A 88 7.57 -3.92 8.39
CA LEU A 88 8.65 -3.02 7.96
C LEU A 88 9.49 -3.73 6.90
N ALA A 89 9.68 -3.07 5.76
CA ALA A 89 10.57 -3.51 4.69
C ALA A 89 12.05 -3.42 5.09
#